data_AF-A0A3D1HK10-F1
#
_entry.id   AF-A0A3D1HK10-F1
#
_cell.length_a   1.000
_cell.length_b   1.000
_cell.length_c   1.000
_cell.angle_alpha   90.00
_cell.angle_beta   90.00
_cell.angle_gamma   90.00
#
_symmetry.space_group_name_H-M   'P 1'
#
loop_
_entity.id
_entity.type
_entity.pdbx_description
1 polymer ?
#
loop_
_entity_poly.entity_id
_entity_poly.type
_entity_poly.pdbx_seq_one_letter_code
_entity_poly.pdbx_strand_id
1 'polypeptide(L)'
;ERGYGSQWGGSPATYYRNLLADNNSRSPRINGARGEDYVVFMEYINNVNYNFGGSGGCYGGENTADITSYNGMNSGHECNFIGNYYKPGPASNKSGIVLVNSSYARTGATSWGPAKWYVNGNVIEGDAARTADNWKAMTAEKYSLSDIRVDERIVPVHNYYKYSVAGNVGTYDPEMYMIYDIETGEQAYQTVLNNAGTVNRDAIEKRIVEEARTGVNKYGGAAKGAGKGIIDTENDCEGFISYSTDYTVPQDTDGDGMPDEWEKQHGLNPNVADQNLINNLGYTALEVYLNSLMGEQLEDGFHVNSIKTIENAPAVSYDKAADMLRVSDNAIGSLLKIYSTDGRLLSSEQITSKAISLSKVKNSIFLIRIDGEKIAPRVMKIRK
;
A
#
# COMPACT_ATOMS: atom_id res chain seq x y z
N GLU A 1 -24.12 -5.45 13.98
CA GLU A 1 -23.51 -6.51 13.13
C GLU A 1 -22.42 -5.97 12.17
N ARG A 2 -21.45 -5.18 12.64
CA ARG A 2 -20.30 -4.81 11.80
C ARG A 2 -19.04 -4.82 12.66
N GLY A 3 -18.32 -5.93 12.59
CA GLY A 3 -16.97 -6.10 13.14
C GLY A 3 -16.10 -6.68 12.04
N TYR A 4 -15.84 -5.89 11.00
CA TYR A 4 -15.08 -6.33 9.83
C TYR A 4 -13.61 -5.96 10.00
N GLY A 5 -12.71 -6.93 9.80
CA GLY A 5 -11.27 -6.69 9.94
C GLY A 5 -10.70 -5.85 8.81
N SER A 6 -10.65 -6.41 7.61
CA SER A 6 -9.99 -5.74 6.49
C SER A 6 -10.58 -6.07 5.12
N GLN A 7 -10.43 -5.15 4.18
CA GLN A 7 -10.61 -5.43 2.77
C GLN A 7 -9.30 -5.08 2.07
N TRP A 8 -8.57 -6.11 1.67
CA TRP A 8 -7.22 -6.02 1.15
C TRP A 8 -7.21 -6.26 -0.35
N GLY A 9 -6.45 -5.45 -1.07
CA GLY A 9 -6.39 -5.42 -2.53
C GLY A 9 -5.12 -4.75 -2.99
N GLY A 10 -4.92 -4.73 -4.31
CA GLY A 10 -3.68 -4.30 -4.95
C GLY A 10 -3.18 -5.35 -5.91
N SER A 11 -2.32 -4.95 -6.84
CA SER A 11 -1.79 -5.86 -7.85
C SER A 11 -0.50 -5.35 -8.48
N PRO A 12 0.61 -6.08 -8.33
CA PRO A 12 0.88 -7.10 -7.31
C PRO A 12 0.81 -6.54 -5.88
N ALA A 13 0.35 -7.33 -4.90
CA ALA A 13 0.36 -6.92 -3.49
C ALA A 13 0.64 -8.10 -2.54
N THR A 14 1.45 -7.85 -1.52
CA THR A 14 1.80 -8.85 -0.49
C THR A 14 1.35 -8.37 0.88
N TYR A 15 0.63 -9.23 1.59
CA TYR A 15 0.27 -9.09 2.99
C TYR A 15 1.00 -10.16 3.78
N TYR A 16 2.03 -9.73 4.51
CA TYR A 16 2.99 -10.59 5.18
C TYR A 16 3.03 -10.32 6.68
N ARG A 17 2.99 -11.38 7.51
CA ARG A 17 3.16 -11.32 8.97
C ARG A 17 2.23 -10.35 9.71
N ASN A 18 0.98 -10.25 9.26
CA ASN A 18 -0.06 -9.46 9.94
C ASN A 18 -0.77 -10.28 11.03
N LEU A 19 -1.27 -9.61 12.08
CA LEU A 19 -2.21 -10.16 13.05
C LEU A 19 -3.61 -9.59 12.81
N LEU A 20 -4.58 -10.44 12.48
CA LEU A 20 -6.00 -10.09 12.45
C LEU A 20 -6.69 -10.79 13.62
N ALA A 21 -7.09 -10.02 14.64
CA ALA A 21 -7.71 -10.53 15.85
C ALA A 21 -9.13 -9.99 16.03
N ASP A 22 -10.00 -10.80 16.65
CA ASP A 22 -11.30 -10.37 17.20
C ASP A 22 -12.23 -9.69 16.18
N ASN A 23 -12.33 -10.29 15.00
CA ASN A 23 -13.15 -9.78 13.89
C ASN A 23 -14.34 -10.70 13.65
N ASN A 24 -15.55 -10.15 13.51
CA ASN A 24 -16.73 -10.95 13.13
C ASN A 24 -16.63 -11.55 11.71
N SER A 25 -16.01 -10.83 10.78
CA SER A 25 -15.79 -11.29 9.40
C SER A 25 -14.69 -10.46 8.75
N ARG A 26 -14.34 -10.77 7.50
CA ARG A 26 -13.28 -10.10 6.74
C ARG A 26 -11.94 -10.16 7.47
N SER A 27 -11.52 -11.37 7.80
CA SER A 27 -10.18 -11.66 8.30
C SER A 27 -9.43 -12.53 7.30
N PRO A 28 -8.89 -11.95 6.23
CA PRO A 28 -9.27 -10.68 5.58
C PRO A 28 -10.38 -10.89 4.52
N ARG A 29 -11.01 -9.84 3.97
CA ARG A 29 -11.62 -9.95 2.63
C ARG A 29 -10.56 -9.66 1.57
N ILE A 30 -10.34 -10.58 0.64
CA ILE A 30 -9.44 -10.41 -0.50
C ILE A 30 -10.19 -9.76 -1.67
N ASN A 31 -9.66 -8.69 -2.23
CA ASN A 31 -10.29 -7.97 -3.34
C ASN A 31 -10.22 -8.79 -4.62
N GLY A 32 -11.33 -8.87 -5.35
CA GLY A 32 -11.35 -9.45 -6.69
C GLY A 32 -10.80 -8.51 -7.77
N ALA A 33 -10.59 -9.06 -8.96
CA ALA A 33 -10.49 -8.28 -10.19
C ALA A 33 -11.86 -7.66 -10.49
N ARG A 34 -12.04 -6.39 -10.12
CA ARG A 34 -13.31 -5.65 -10.24
C ARG A 34 -13.06 -4.16 -10.30
N GLY A 35 -13.96 -3.41 -10.94
CA GLY A 35 -13.81 -1.96 -11.06
C GLY A 35 -12.58 -1.61 -11.89
N GLU A 36 -11.67 -0.84 -11.32
CA GLU A 36 -10.41 -0.44 -11.98
C GLU A 36 -9.28 -1.48 -11.83
N ASP A 37 -9.50 -2.53 -11.03
CA ASP A 37 -8.56 -3.64 -10.86
C ASP A 37 -8.90 -4.76 -11.86
N TYR A 38 -8.21 -4.80 -12.99
CA TYR A 38 -8.49 -5.78 -14.05
C TYR A 38 -7.76 -7.10 -13.80
N VAL A 39 -6.49 -7.04 -13.41
CA VAL A 39 -5.66 -8.21 -13.11
C VAL A 39 -5.15 -8.03 -11.70
N VAL A 40 -5.45 -8.99 -10.83
CA VAL A 40 -5.12 -8.97 -9.41
C VAL A 40 -4.26 -10.18 -9.08
N PHE A 41 -3.04 -9.92 -8.62
CA PHE A 41 -2.19 -10.93 -7.99
C PHE A 41 -1.91 -10.53 -6.55
N MET A 42 -2.19 -11.44 -5.62
CA MET A 42 -2.01 -11.21 -4.19
C MET A 42 -1.21 -12.33 -3.52
N GLU A 43 -0.41 -11.95 -2.53
CA GLU A 43 0.22 -12.89 -1.59
C GLU A 43 -0.31 -12.64 -0.19
N TYR A 44 -0.82 -13.69 0.46
CA TYR A 44 -1.22 -13.69 1.86
C TYR A 44 -0.39 -14.76 2.58
N ILE A 45 0.73 -14.32 3.15
CA ILE A 45 1.81 -15.19 3.62
C ILE A 45 2.08 -14.96 5.12
N ASN A 46 2.20 -16.04 5.89
CA ASN A 46 2.59 -16.02 7.31
C ASN A 46 1.80 -15.05 8.21
N ASN A 47 0.52 -14.84 7.92
CA ASN A 47 -0.37 -14.06 8.76
C ASN A 47 -1.01 -14.92 9.86
N VAL A 48 -1.44 -14.28 10.95
CA VAL A 48 -2.19 -14.90 12.04
C VAL A 48 -3.61 -14.37 12.07
N ASN A 49 -4.57 -15.29 12.05
CA ASN A 49 -5.99 -14.99 12.11
C ASN A 49 -6.53 -15.57 13.42
N TYR A 50 -6.82 -14.70 14.39
CA TYR A 50 -7.33 -15.07 15.70
C TYR A 50 -8.78 -14.64 15.89
N ASN A 51 -9.59 -15.50 16.50
CA ASN A 51 -10.96 -15.20 16.94
C ASN A 51 -11.84 -14.56 15.85
N PHE A 52 -11.76 -15.11 14.65
CA PHE A 52 -12.60 -14.74 13.51
C PHE A 52 -14.01 -15.31 13.69
N GLY A 53 -15.07 -14.55 13.38
CA GLY A 53 -16.45 -14.86 13.78
C GLY A 53 -17.02 -16.18 13.23
N GLY A 54 -17.48 -16.21 11.97
CA GLY A 54 -18.14 -17.41 11.41
C GLY A 54 -17.24 -18.66 11.32
N SER A 55 -17.64 -19.65 10.52
CA SER A 55 -16.76 -20.80 10.20
C SER A 55 -15.54 -20.38 9.39
N GLY A 56 -15.49 -19.16 8.85
CA GLY A 56 -14.31 -18.61 8.18
C GLY A 56 -14.29 -17.09 8.27
N GLY A 57 -13.08 -16.53 8.27
CA GLY A 57 -12.84 -15.09 8.25
C GLY A 57 -12.60 -14.54 6.84
N CYS A 58 -12.05 -15.37 5.94
CA CYS A 58 -11.56 -14.91 4.65
C CYS A 58 -12.43 -15.33 3.46
N TYR A 59 -12.65 -14.37 2.56
CA TYR A 59 -13.42 -14.57 1.34
C TYR A 59 -13.09 -13.51 0.29
N GLY A 60 -13.53 -13.72 -0.95
CA GLY A 60 -13.38 -12.78 -2.05
C GLY A 60 -12.70 -13.39 -3.27
N GLY A 61 -11.93 -12.59 -4.01
CA GLY A 61 -11.34 -13.01 -5.28
C GLY A 61 -12.35 -13.09 -6.43
N GLU A 62 -13.32 -12.18 -6.48
CA GLU A 62 -14.22 -12.12 -7.62
C GLU A 62 -13.47 -11.82 -8.93
N ASN A 63 -13.95 -12.33 -10.06
CA ASN A 63 -13.40 -11.99 -11.39
C ASN A 63 -14.49 -11.33 -12.24
N THR A 64 -14.65 -10.02 -12.06
CA THR A 64 -15.75 -9.20 -12.59
C THR A 64 -15.29 -7.83 -13.07
N ALA A 65 -14.07 -7.71 -13.61
CA ALA A 65 -13.60 -6.45 -14.17
C ALA A 65 -14.51 -6.01 -15.34
N ASP A 66 -14.60 -4.70 -15.56
CA ASP A 66 -15.48 -4.16 -16.61
C ASP A 66 -14.79 -4.25 -17.99
N ILE A 67 -14.79 -5.44 -18.56
CA ILE A 67 -14.22 -5.74 -19.88
C ILE A 67 -15.30 -6.06 -20.91
N THR A 68 -15.01 -5.84 -22.19
CA THR A 68 -15.94 -6.08 -23.29
C THR A 68 -15.85 -7.49 -23.87
N SER A 69 -14.72 -8.17 -23.69
CA SER A 69 -14.50 -9.56 -24.10
C SER A 69 -13.40 -10.18 -23.24
N TYR A 70 -13.58 -11.44 -22.85
CA TYR A 70 -12.59 -12.16 -22.05
C TYR A 70 -11.60 -12.88 -22.96
N ASN A 71 -10.32 -12.61 -22.76
CA ASN A 71 -9.22 -13.25 -23.51
C ASN A 71 -8.33 -14.12 -22.62
N GLY A 72 -8.75 -14.42 -21.39
CA GLY A 72 -7.94 -15.15 -20.41
C GLY A 72 -6.97 -14.27 -19.60
N MET A 73 -6.67 -13.06 -20.08
CA MET A 73 -5.56 -12.24 -19.58
C MET A 73 -5.97 -10.84 -19.11
N ASN A 74 -7.14 -10.34 -19.51
CA ASN A 74 -7.60 -8.98 -19.23
C ASN A 74 -8.58 -8.88 -18.05
N SER A 75 -8.90 -10.01 -17.39
CA SER A 75 -9.67 -10.06 -16.14
C SER A 75 -9.29 -11.33 -15.36
N GLY A 76 -8.60 -11.19 -14.23
CA GLY A 76 -8.09 -12.35 -13.50
C GLY A 76 -7.74 -12.05 -12.06
N HIS A 77 -8.08 -12.95 -11.15
CA HIS A 77 -7.66 -12.89 -9.76
C HIS A 77 -6.87 -14.14 -9.40
N GLU A 78 -5.67 -13.94 -8.88
CA GLU A 78 -4.71 -14.96 -8.48
C GLU A 78 -4.23 -14.68 -7.06
N CYS A 79 -4.13 -15.71 -6.22
CA CYS A 79 -3.62 -15.54 -4.86
C CYS A 79 -2.79 -16.73 -4.36
N ASN A 80 -1.62 -16.41 -3.81
CA ASN A 80 -0.79 -17.31 -3.01
C ASN A 80 -1.19 -17.17 -1.53
N PHE A 81 -1.74 -18.23 -0.94
CA PHE A 81 -2.20 -18.28 0.45
C PHE A 81 -1.36 -19.30 1.25
N ILE A 82 -0.25 -18.84 1.84
CA ILE A 82 0.84 -19.72 2.27
C ILE A 82 1.22 -19.51 3.75
N GLY A 83 1.34 -20.60 4.50
CA GLY A 83 2.01 -20.57 5.81
C GLY A 83 1.29 -19.74 6.88
N ASN A 84 -0.01 -19.51 6.76
CA ASN A 84 -0.78 -18.72 7.72
C ASN A 84 -1.23 -19.57 8.92
N TYR A 85 -1.48 -18.95 10.07
CA TYR A 85 -1.98 -19.62 11.27
C TYR A 85 -3.39 -19.15 11.65
N TYR A 86 -4.34 -20.07 11.69
CA TYR A 86 -5.73 -19.82 12.04
C TYR A 86 -6.04 -20.38 13.42
N LYS A 87 -6.32 -19.49 14.38
CA LYS A 87 -6.69 -19.83 15.75
C LYS A 87 -8.14 -19.43 16.04
N PRO A 88 -9.09 -20.38 16.09
CA PRO A 88 -10.46 -20.05 16.43
C PRO A 88 -10.57 -19.69 17.91
N GLY A 89 -11.17 -18.53 18.20
CA GLY A 89 -11.36 -17.99 19.55
C GLY A 89 -12.78 -18.19 20.09
N PRO A 90 -13.14 -17.51 21.18
CA PRO A 90 -14.47 -17.59 21.80
C PRO A 90 -15.64 -17.18 20.90
N ALA A 91 -15.44 -16.27 19.94
CA ALA A 91 -16.44 -15.86 18.96
C ALA A 91 -16.49 -16.75 17.72
N SER A 92 -15.45 -17.56 17.50
CA SER A 92 -15.35 -18.41 16.32
C SER A 92 -16.30 -19.59 16.34
N ASN A 93 -16.90 -19.91 15.20
CA ASN A 93 -17.40 -21.27 14.99
C ASN A 93 -16.20 -22.20 14.78
N LYS A 94 -15.99 -23.13 15.73
CA LYS A 94 -14.84 -24.06 15.72
C LYS A 94 -15.03 -25.26 14.79
N SER A 95 -16.24 -25.49 14.29
CA SER A 95 -16.55 -26.62 13.43
C SER A 95 -16.46 -26.23 11.96
N GLY A 96 -15.63 -26.95 11.21
CA GLY A 96 -15.52 -26.79 9.75
C GLY A 96 -14.87 -25.46 9.34
N ILE A 97 -13.70 -25.15 9.91
CA ILE A 97 -12.96 -23.90 9.62
C ILE A 97 -12.65 -23.78 8.13
N VAL A 98 -13.06 -22.66 7.53
CA VAL A 98 -12.80 -22.30 6.14
C VAL A 98 -11.65 -21.29 6.10
N LEU A 99 -10.54 -21.66 5.44
CA LEU A 99 -9.41 -20.77 5.20
C LEU A 99 -9.79 -19.67 4.22
N VAL A 100 -10.44 -20.00 3.10
CA VAL A 100 -10.95 -19.04 2.13
C VAL A 100 -12.25 -19.54 1.50
N ASN A 101 -13.26 -18.67 1.44
CA ASN A 101 -14.41 -18.84 0.56
C ASN A 101 -14.21 -18.03 -0.72
N SER A 102 -13.90 -18.69 -1.84
CA SER A 102 -13.74 -18.05 -3.14
C SER A 102 -15.08 -17.53 -3.65
N SER A 103 -15.21 -16.21 -3.72
CA SER A 103 -16.44 -15.55 -4.13
C SER A 103 -16.62 -15.56 -5.65
N TYR A 104 -17.87 -15.40 -6.10
CA TYR A 104 -18.22 -15.19 -7.50
C TYR A 104 -18.77 -13.77 -7.72
N ALA A 105 -19.36 -13.52 -8.89
CA ALA A 105 -19.98 -12.25 -9.20
C ALA A 105 -21.18 -11.88 -8.31
N ARG A 106 -21.15 -10.66 -7.76
CA ARG A 106 -22.35 -10.04 -7.17
C ARG A 106 -23.49 -9.89 -8.19
N THR A 107 -24.72 -9.76 -7.71
CA THR A 107 -25.89 -9.48 -8.56
C THR A 107 -25.63 -8.31 -9.51
N GLY A 108 -25.87 -8.55 -10.80
CA GLY A 108 -25.67 -7.55 -11.86
C GLY A 108 -24.26 -7.47 -12.44
N ALA A 109 -23.29 -8.23 -11.92
CA ALA A 109 -21.94 -8.32 -12.49
C ALA A 109 -21.77 -9.59 -13.32
N THR A 110 -20.94 -9.50 -14.38
CA THR A 110 -20.52 -10.65 -15.17
C THR A 110 -19.31 -11.32 -14.53
N SER A 111 -19.38 -12.62 -14.31
CA SER A 111 -18.22 -13.44 -13.89
C SER A 111 -17.47 -13.89 -15.13
N TRP A 112 -16.21 -13.49 -15.28
CA TRP A 112 -15.39 -13.85 -16.44
C TRP A 112 -14.67 -15.19 -16.30
N GLY A 113 -14.46 -15.65 -15.07
CA GLY A 113 -13.82 -16.93 -14.77
C GLY A 113 -13.68 -17.17 -13.26
N PRO A 114 -13.17 -18.35 -12.85
CA PRO A 114 -12.80 -18.59 -11.46
C PRO A 114 -11.59 -17.74 -11.06
N ALA A 115 -11.50 -17.36 -9.77
CA ALA A 115 -10.21 -17.00 -9.19
C ALA A 115 -9.32 -18.24 -9.06
N LYS A 116 -8.01 -18.01 -9.10
CA LYS A 116 -6.99 -19.04 -8.94
C LYS A 116 -6.29 -18.89 -7.59
N TRP A 117 -6.19 -19.99 -6.87
CA TRP A 117 -5.62 -20.02 -5.53
C TRP A 117 -4.58 -21.13 -5.44
N TYR A 118 -3.40 -20.77 -4.96
CA TYR A 118 -2.42 -21.71 -4.44
C TYR A 118 -2.47 -21.65 -2.91
N VAL A 119 -2.85 -22.75 -2.27
CA VAL A 119 -3.09 -22.80 -0.82
C VAL A 119 -2.26 -23.92 -0.22
N ASN A 120 -1.28 -23.56 0.63
CA ASN A 120 -0.34 -24.55 1.17
C ASN A 120 0.27 -24.13 2.53
N GLY A 121 0.60 -25.10 3.37
CA GLY A 121 1.34 -24.90 4.62
C GLY A 121 0.61 -24.11 5.73
N ASN A 122 -0.70 -23.87 5.58
CA ASN A 122 -1.49 -23.17 6.58
C ASN A 122 -1.89 -24.11 7.72
N VAL A 123 -1.92 -23.58 8.94
CA VAL A 123 -2.23 -24.32 10.15
C VAL A 123 -3.57 -23.86 10.69
N ILE A 124 -4.41 -24.83 11.09
CA ILE A 124 -5.70 -24.57 11.75
C ILE A 124 -5.65 -25.23 13.12
N GLU A 125 -5.59 -24.40 14.17
CA GLU A 125 -5.53 -24.89 15.54
C GLU A 125 -6.77 -25.72 15.88
N GLY A 126 -6.56 -26.95 16.32
CA GLY A 126 -7.63 -27.90 16.63
C GLY A 126 -8.20 -28.68 15.44
N ASP A 127 -7.69 -28.49 14.21
CA ASP A 127 -8.10 -29.25 13.02
C ASP A 127 -6.89 -29.80 12.25
N ALA A 128 -6.36 -30.92 12.73
CA ALA A 128 -5.22 -31.59 12.10
C ALA A 128 -5.53 -32.10 10.68
N ALA A 129 -6.78 -32.47 10.38
CA ALA A 129 -7.16 -33.01 9.08
C ALA A 129 -7.13 -31.94 7.98
N ARG A 130 -7.59 -30.72 8.29
CA ARG A 130 -7.52 -29.56 7.39
C ARG A 130 -6.15 -28.86 7.40
N THR A 131 -5.38 -29.00 8.47
CA THR A 131 -3.97 -28.60 8.49
C THR A 131 -3.13 -29.47 7.55
N ALA A 132 -3.34 -30.79 7.57
CA ALA A 132 -2.64 -31.71 6.67
C ALA A 132 -3.07 -31.58 5.19
N ASP A 133 -4.28 -31.10 4.93
CA ASP A 133 -4.80 -30.86 3.59
C ASP A 133 -5.67 -29.59 3.59
N ASN A 134 -5.03 -28.45 3.29
CA ASN A 134 -5.68 -27.14 3.31
C ASN A 134 -6.85 -27.04 2.32
N TRP A 135 -6.91 -27.86 1.27
CA TRP A 135 -8.02 -27.83 0.32
C TRP A 135 -9.32 -28.37 0.93
N LYS A 136 -9.27 -29.14 2.02
CA LYS A 136 -10.46 -29.48 2.83
C LYS A 136 -11.04 -28.28 3.58
N ALA A 137 -10.27 -27.19 3.68
CA ALA A 137 -10.67 -25.92 4.29
C ALA A 137 -11.02 -24.84 3.26
N MET A 138 -11.10 -25.17 1.97
CA MET A 138 -11.50 -24.22 0.93
C MET A 138 -12.97 -24.42 0.58
N THR A 139 -13.66 -23.32 0.28
CA THR A 139 -15.00 -23.34 -0.32
C THR A 139 -15.07 -22.39 -1.51
N ALA A 140 -16.04 -22.59 -2.38
CA ALA A 140 -16.29 -21.72 -3.53
C ALA A 140 -17.80 -21.57 -3.74
N GLU A 141 -18.24 -20.37 -4.07
CA GLU A 141 -19.67 -20.05 -4.16
C GLU A 141 -20.34 -20.60 -5.44
N LYS A 142 -19.62 -20.61 -6.57
CA LYS A 142 -20.14 -21.02 -7.90
C LYS A 142 -19.29 -22.08 -8.59
N TYR A 143 -17.97 -21.90 -8.55
CA TYR A 143 -17.02 -22.77 -9.22
C TYR A 143 -16.69 -23.99 -8.35
N SER A 144 -16.20 -25.07 -8.96
CA SER A 144 -15.71 -26.23 -8.21
C SER A 144 -14.34 -25.95 -7.58
N LEU A 145 -13.94 -26.74 -6.58
CA LEU A 145 -12.59 -26.64 -6.02
C LEU A 145 -11.51 -26.92 -7.07
N SER A 146 -11.77 -27.82 -8.03
CA SER A 146 -10.86 -28.06 -9.17
C SER A 146 -10.76 -26.88 -10.12
N ASP A 147 -11.81 -26.06 -10.26
CA ASP A 147 -11.75 -24.87 -11.12
C ASP A 147 -10.88 -23.76 -10.52
N ILE A 148 -10.83 -23.66 -9.19
CA ILE A 148 -10.11 -22.59 -8.48
C ILE A 148 -8.68 -22.99 -8.05
N ARG A 149 -8.39 -24.30 -8.02
CA ARG A 149 -7.11 -24.85 -7.53
C ARG A 149 -5.98 -24.65 -8.51
N VAL A 150 -4.84 -24.22 -7.97
CA VAL A 150 -3.53 -24.27 -8.59
C VAL A 150 -2.63 -25.14 -7.70
N ASP A 151 -1.96 -26.13 -8.30
CA ASP A 151 -1.13 -27.09 -7.58
C ASP A 151 0.28 -26.57 -7.27
N GLU A 152 0.73 -25.56 -8.02
CA GLU A 152 2.03 -24.92 -7.86
C GLU A 152 1.87 -23.45 -7.43
N ARG A 153 2.91 -22.92 -6.77
CA ARG A 153 2.94 -21.51 -6.38
C ARG A 153 2.74 -20.63 -7.61
N ILE A 154 1.80 -19.71 -7.53
CA ILE A 154 1.51 -18.81 -8.64
C ILE A 154 2.65 -17.80 -8.73
N VAL A 155 3.25 -17.73 -9.91
CA VAL A 155 4.12 -16.63 -10.33
C VAL A 155 3.33 -15.86 -11.39
N PRO A 156 3.00 -14.58 -11.17
CA PRO A 156 2.13 -13.86 -12.08
C PRO A 156 2.81 -13.73 -13.45
N VAL A 157 2.16 -14.28 -14.48
CA VAL A 157 2.66 -14.20 -15.87
C VAL A 157 2.53 -12.77 -16.40
N HIS A 158 1.60 -11.99 -15.84
CA HIS A 158 1.45 -10.58 -16.11
C HIS A 158 2.47 -9.79 -15.28
N ASN A 159 3.67 -9.63 -15.84
CA ASN A 159 4.74 -8.84 -15.25
C ASN A 159 4.49 -7.32 -15.35
N TYR A 160 3.25 -6.83 -15.36
CA TYR A 160 2.94 -5.40 -15.47
C TYR A 160 2.07 -5.00 -14.28
N TYR A 161 2.47 -3.97 -13.52
CA TYR A 161 1.71 -3.54 -12.34
C TYR A 161 0.47 -2.71 -12.68
N LYS A 162 0.28 -2.33 -13.96
CA LYS A 162 -0.94 -1.67 -14.42
C LYS A 162 -1.28 -2.08 -15.85
N TYR A 163 -2.48 -2.63 -16.02
CA TYR A 163 -3.14 -2.80 -17.31
C TYR A 163 -4.07 -1.61 -17.54
N SER A 164 -3.88 -0.86 -18.62
CA SER A 164 -4.73 0.31 -18.94
C SER A 164 -4.97 0.43 -20.43
N VAL A 165 -5.98 1.23 -20.81
CA VAL A 165 -6.26 1.57 -22.22
C VAL A 165 -5.05 2.26 -22.89
N ALA A 166 -4.19 2.92 -22.10
CA ALA A 166 -2.96 3.56 -22.58
C ALA A 166 -1.78 2.58 -22.76
N GLY A 167 -1.99 1.29 -22.49
CA GLY A 167 -0.97 0.25 -22.52
C GLY A 167 -0.50 -0.17 -21.13
N ASN A 168 0.45 -1.11 -21.12
CA ASN A 168 1.04 -1.67 -19.91
C ASN A 168 2.11 -0.71 -19.36
N VAL A 169 2.19 -0.57 -18.04
CA VAL A 169 3.19 0.27 -17.37
C VAL A 169 4.02 -0.56 -16.38
N GLY A 170 5.35 -0.42 -16.47
CA GLY A 170 6.34 -1.05 -15.59
C GLY A 170 6.64 -2.51 -15.88
N THR A 171 7.57 -3.10 -15.13
CA THR A 171 7.81 -4.55 -15.11
C THR A 171 7.84 -5.03 -13.66
N TYR A 172 7.05 -6.04 -13.33
CA TYR A 172 7.10 -6.76 -12.07
C TYR A 172 8.15 -7.85 -12.18
N ASP A 173 9.11 -7.83 -11.26
CA ASP A 173 10.13 -8.85 -11.11
C ASP A 173 9.77 -9.76 -9.92
N PRO A 174 9.31 -10.99 -10.16
CA PRO A 174 9.01 -11.95 -9.11
C PRO A 174 10.17 -12.20 -8.15
N GLU A 175 11.42 -12.14 -8.61
CA GLU A 175 12.60 -12.40 -7.75
C GLU A 175 12.81 -11.28 -6.74
N MET A 176 12.45 -10.04 -7.10
CA MET A 176 12.59 -8.86 -6.25
C MET A 176 11.40 -8.66 -5.30
N TYR A 177 10.18 -8.98 -5.75
CA TYR A 177 8.97 -8.54 -5.06
C TYR A 177 8.11 -9.65 -4.44
N MET A 178 8.38 -10.94 -4.73
CA MET A 178 7.71 -12.04 -4.04
C MET A 178 8.44 -12.42 -2.74
N ILE A 179 7.72 -12.92 -1.75
CA ILE A 179 8.32 -13.38 -0.49
C ILE A 179 8.85 -14.82 -0.65
N TYR A 180 10.14 -15.04 -0.40
CA TYR A 180 10.74 -16.38 -0.49
C TYR A 180 11.08 -17.00 0.87
N ASP A 181 11.33 -16.19 1.89
CA ASP A 181 11.59 -16.63 3.26
C ASP A 181 10.28 -16.94 3.99
N ILE A 182 9.58 -17.98 3.53
CA ILE A 182 8.27 -18.37 4.05
C ILE A 182 8.46 -19.30 5.25
N GLU A 183 7.96 -18.87 6.41
CA GLU A 183 7.91 -19.65 7.64
C GLU A 183 6.83 -20.74 7.57
N THR A 184 6.95 -21.79 8.40
CA THR A 184 5.81 -22.67 8.70
C THR A 184 4.71 -21.89 9.41
N GLY A 185 3.46 -22.35 9.37
CA GLY A 185 2.35 -21.70 10.08
C GLY A 185 2.61 -21.56 11.59
N GLU A 186 3.21 -22.57 12.23
CA GLU A 186 3.57 -22.51 13.65
C GLU A 186 4.66 -21.47 13.94
N GLN A 187 5.67 -21.34 13.08
CA GLN A 187 6.70 -20.31 13.21
C GLN A 187 6.10 -18.92 13.00
N ALA A 188 5.27 -18.75 11.96
CA ALA A 188 4.56 -17.51 11.67
C ALA A 188 3.74 -17.06 12.89
N TYR A 189 3.08 -17.98 13.59
CA TYR A 189 2.35 -17.67 14.82
C TYR A 189 3.25 -17.03 15.90
N GLN A 190 4.43 -17.60 16.14
CA GLN A 190 5.36 -17.04 17.12
C GLN A 190 5.93 -15.70 16.64
N THR A 191 6.39 -15.63 15.39
CA THR A 191 6.97 -14.43 14.80
C THR A 191 5.98 -13.27 14.84
N VAL A 192 4.75 -13.48 14.42
CA VAL A 192 3.72 -12.43 14.40
C VAL A 192 3.35 -12.01 15.82
N LEU A 193 3.09 -12.93 16.76
CA LEU A 193 2.73 -12.54 18.13
C LEU A 193 3.87 -11.83 18.88
N ASN A 194 5.12 -12.04 18.48
CA ASN A 194 6.27 -11.36 19.08
C ASN A 194 6.50 -9.97 18.48
N ASN A 195 6.14 -9.75 17.22
CA ASN A 195 6.52 -8.53 16.49
C ASN A 195 5.36 -7.66 16.01
N ALA A 196 4.11 -8.13 16.01
CA ALA A 196 2.97 -7.32 15.57
C ALA A 196 2.73 -6.12 16.50
N GLY A 197 2.39 -4.98 15.91
CA GLY A 197 2.21 -3.72 16.63
C GLY A 197 3.52 -2.96 16.83
N THR A 198 3.54 -2.04 17.77
CA THR A 198 4.71 -1.22 18.09
C THR A 198 5.70 -1.97 18.99
N VAL A 199 6.99 -1.58 18.97
CA VAL A 199 8.01 -2.17 19.89
C VAL A 199 7.64 -1.94 21.35
N ASN A 200 7.03 -0.80 21.65
CA ASN A 200 6.51 -0.46 22.98
C ASN A 200 5.00 -0.57 23.01
N ARG A 201 4.49 -1.81 22.91
CA ARG A 201 3.06 -2.09 22.87
C ARG A 201 2.28 -1.37 23.97
N ASP A 202 1.22 -0.68 23.58
CA ASP A 202 0.27 -0.09 24.52
C ASP A 202 -0.60 -1.15 25.22
N ALA A 203 -1.56 -0.72 26.05
CA ALA A 203 -2.43 -1.65 26.76
C ALA A 203 -3.35 -2.47 25.84
N ILE A 204 -3.76 -1.91 24.69
CA ILE A 204 -4.63 -2.56 23.71
C ILE A 204 -3.84 -3.62 22.94
N GLU A 205 -2.65 -3.27 22.44
CA GLU A 205 -1.77 -4.18 21.71
C GLU A 205 -1.32 -5.34 22.60
N LYS A 206 -0.94 -5.06 23.86
CA LYS A 206 -0.62 -6.11 24.86
C LYS A 206 -1.79 -7.05 25.06
N ARG A 207 -3.01 -6.52 25.22
CA ARG A 207 -4.20 -7.35 25.37
C ARG A 207 -4.41 -8.22 24.13
N ILE A 208 -4.50 -7.64 22.94
CA ILE A 208 -4.83 -8.38 21.71
C ILE A 208 -3.83 -9.53 21.48
N VAL A 209 -2.53 -9.27 21.69
CA VAL A 209 -1.51 -10.31 21.56
C VAL A 209 -1.66 -11.39 22.62
N GLU A 210 -1.93 -11.03 23.88
CA GLU A 210 -2.12 -12.00 24.95
C GLU A 210 -3.40 -12.84 24.77
N GLU A 211 -4.48 -12.23 24.29
CA GLU A 211 -5.71 -12.94 23.94
C GLU A 211 -5.47 -13.89 22.77
N ALA A 212 -4.74 -13.48 21.73
CA ALA A 212 -4.33 -14.37 20.65
C ALA A 212 -3.39 -15.49 21.12
N ARG A 213 -2.52 -15.21 22.10
CA ARG A 213 -1.59 -16.19 22.69
C ARG A 213 -2.33 -17.24 23.52
N THR A 214 -3.23 -16.81 24.39
CA THR A 214 -3.95 -17.67 25.34
C THR A 214 -5.23 -18.28 24.79
N GLY A 215 -5.83 -17.66 23.77
CA GLY A 215 -7.15 -18.02 23.26
C GLY A 215 -8.31 -17.59 24.17
N VAL A 216 -8.06 -16.72 25.14
CA VAL A 216 -9.03 -16.24 26.12
C VAL A 216 -9.21 -14.74 25.96
N ASN A 217 -10.42 -14.29 25.65
CA ASN A 217 -10.73 -12.86 25.58
C ASN A 217 -11.33 -12.35 26.88
N LYS A 218 -10.91 -11.16 27.28
CA LYS A 218 -11.37 -10.43 28.45
C LYS A 218 -12.64 -9.63 28.16
N TYR A 219 -12.68 -8.98 27.01
CA TYR A 219 -13.75 -8.04 26.64
C TYR A 219 -14.67 -8.59 25.55
N GLY A 220 -15.73 -7.85 25.24
CA GLY A 220 -16.67 -8.17 24.17
C GLY A 220 -17.94 -7.31 24.27
N GLY A 221 -18.46 -6.88 23.13
CA GLY A 221 -19.66 -6.06 23.03
C GLY A 221 -20.94 -6.87 23.20
N ALA A 222 -22.04 -6.17 23.47
CA ALA A 222 -23.34 -6.79 23.71
C ALA A 222 -23.84 -7.64 22.51
N ALA A 223 -23.52 -7.26 21.27
CA ALA A 223 -23.99 -7.94 20.07
C ALA A 223 -23.38 -9.33 19.88
N LYS A 224 -22.16 -9.56 20.39
CA LYS A 224 -21.47 -10.86 20.33
C LYS A 224 -21.41 -11.59 21.66
N GLY A 225 -21.47 -10.84 22.75
CA GLY A 225 -21.41 -11.31 24.12
C GLY A 225 -20.11 -10.89 24.80
N ALA A 226 -20.20 -10.65 26.10
CA ALA A 226 -19.03 -10.40 26.93
C ALA A 226 -18.03 -11.57 26.85
N GLY A 227 -16.73 -11.24 26.88
CA GLY A 227 -15.64 -12.22 26.79
C GLY A 227 -15.50 -12.91 25.42
N LYS A 228 -16.03 -12.28 24.36
CA LYS A 228 -15.95 -12.79 22.98
C LYS A 228 -14.94 -12.06 22.10
N GLY A 229 -14.22 -11.07 22.63
CA GLY A 229 -13.20 -10.29 21.92
C GLY A 229 -13.77 -9.21 21.00
N ILE A 230 -14.84 -9.50 20.27
CA ILE A 230 -15.47 -8.56 19.33
C ILE A 230 -16.25 -7.49 20.11
N ILE A 231 -15.80 -6.24 20.03
CA ILE A 231 -16.43 -5.05 20.64
C ILE A 231 -17.47 -4.41 19.70
N ASP A 232 -18.47 -3.74 20.26
CA ASP A 232 -19.42 -2.90 19.52
C ASP A 232 -19.00 -1.43 19.52
N THR A 233 -18.36 -0.99 20.61
CA THR A 233 -17.78 0.35 20.79
C THR A 233 -16.46 0.25 21.53
N GLU A 234 -15.63 1.30 21.48
CA GLU A 234 -14.41 1.41 22.26
C GLU A 234 -14.65 1.25 23.78
N ASN A 235 -15.85 1.56 24.26
CA ASN A 235 -16.21 1.47 25.69
C ASN A 235 -16.49 0.05 26.17
N ASP A 236 -16.55 -0.94 25.26
CA ASP A 236 -16.65 -2.36 25.65
C ASP A 236 -15.29 -2.93 26.08
N CYS A 237 -14.20 -2.16 25.95
CA CYS A 237 -12.85 -2.52 26.37
C CYS A 237 -12.16 -1.39 27.15
N GLU A 238 -10.92 -1.02 26.80
CA GLU A 238 -10.14 0.02 27.47
C GLU A 238 -10.65 1.45 27.24
N GLY A 239 -11.52 1.68 26.25
CA GLY A 239 -11.84 3.02 25.77
C GLY A 239 -10.64 3.70 25.08
N PHE A 240 -10.74 5.01 24.88
CA PHE A 240 -9.59 5.81 24.42
C PHE A 240 -8.61 6.01 25.57
N ILE A 241 -7.38 5.54 25.37
CA ILE A 241 -6.29 5.71 26.35
C ILE A 241 -5.75 7.14 26.24
N SER A 242 -5.79 7.88 27.34
CA SER A 242 -5.07 9.15 27.44
C SER A 242 -3.57 8.89 27.48
N TYR A 243 -2.83 9.46 26.53
CA TYR A 243 -1.37 9.43 26.59
C TYR A 243 -0.88 10.24 27.79
N SER A 244 0.13 9.71 28.49
CA SER A 244 0.81 10.45 29.55
C SER A 244 1.37 11.75 28.97
N THR A 245 1.17 12.86 29.66
CA THR A 245 1.87 14.13 29.38
C THR A 245 3.13 14.29 30.22
N ASP A 246 3.42 13.32 31.09
CA ASP A 246 4.61 13.29 31.92
C ASP A 246 5.74 12.60 31.15
N TYR A 247 6.32 13.32 30.20
CA TYR A 247 7.49 12.91 29.45
C TYR A 247 8.40 14.10 29.21
N THR A 248 9.70 13.82 29.06
CA THR A 248 10.67 14.81 28.62
C THR A 248 10.72 14.78 27.11
N VAL A 249 10.39 15.89 26.47
CA VAL A 249 10.62 16.08 25.02
C VAL A 249 12.11 16.36 24.84
N PRO A 250 12.86 15.54 24.09
CA PRO A 250 14.23 15.87 23.72
C PRO A 250 14.28 17.23 23.00
N GLN A 251 15.35 17.98 23.21
CA GLN A 251 15.54 19.25 22.50
C GLN A 251 15.70 18.98 21.00
N ASP A 252 14.98 19.75 20.19
CA ASP A 252 15.03 19.83 18.73
C ASP A 252 15.07 21.33 18.41
N THR A 253 16.25 21.82 18.05
CA THR A 253 16.59 23.24 18.00
C THR A 253 16.11 23.90 16.70
N ASP A 254 16.05 23.18 15.59
CA ASP A 254 15.57 23.68 14.31
C ASP A 254 14.13 23.24 13.95
N GLY A 255 13.55 22.36 14.75
CA GLY A 255 12.16 21.91 14.65
C GLY A 255 11.93 20.96 13.49
N ASP A 256 12.94 20.21 13.07
CA ASP A 256 12.87 19.33 11.91
C ASP A 256 12.32 17.93 12.20
N GLY A 257 12.07 17.64 13.48
CA GLY A 257 11.48 16.40 13.98
C GLY A 257 12.49 15.41 14.55
N MET A 258 13.78 15.75 14.60
CA MET A 258 14.84 14.93 15.16
C MET A 258 15.47 15.60 16.40
N PRO A 259 15.81 14.84 17.46
CA PRO A 259 16.50 15.41 18.62
C PRO A 259 17.95 15.82 18.33
N ASP A 260 18.39 16.96 18.89
CA ASP A 260 19.76 17.50 18.75
C ASP A 260 20.84 16.44 19.07
N GLU A 261 20.62 15.64 20.11
CA GLU A 261 21.57 14.60 20.53
C GLU A 261 21.61 13.42 19.57
N TRP A 262 20.49 13.09 18.94
CA TRP A 262 20.43 12.06 17.91
C TRP A 262 21.15 12.55 16.65
N GLU A 263 20.86 13.77 16.19
CA GLU A 263 21.51 14.38 15.03
C GLU A 263 23.04 14.42 15.15
N LYS A 264 23.56 14.86 16.30
CA LYS A 264 25.02 14.88 16.57
C LYS A 264 25.65 13.50 16.46
N GLN A 265 24.94 12.45 16.89
CA GLN A 265 25.44 11.07 16.83
C GLN A 265 25.48 10.53 15.41
N HIS A 266 24.62 11.03 14.52
CA HIS A 266 24.48 10.57 13.13
C HIS A 266 25.08 11.54 12.11
N GLY A 267 25.85 12.54 12.57
CA GLY A 267 26.62 13.47 11.72
C GLY A 267 25.83 14.61 11.08
N LEU A 268 24.66 14.94 11.64
CA LEU A 268 23.78 16.03 11.20
C LEU A 268 24.02 17.31 12.02
N ASN A 269 23.36 18.41 11.64
CA ASN A 269 23.53 19.70 12.29
C ASN A 269 22.22 20.17 12.97
N PRO A 270 22.16 20.17 14.32
CA PRO A 270 20.97 20.55 15.10
C PRO A 270 20.45 21.98 14.93
N ASN A 271 21.06 22.80 14.09
CA ASN A 271 20.64 24.17 13.85
C ASN A 271 20.15 24.38 12.41
N VAL A 272 20.05 23.31 11.62
CA VAL A 272 19.70 23.34 10.19
C VAL A 272 18.81 22.16 9.89
N ALA A 273 17.54 22.43 9.56
CA ALA A 273 16.58 21.41 9.17
C ALA A 273 17.10 20.59 7.97
N ASP A 274 17.65 19.42 8.28
CA ASP A 274 18.35 18.54 7.35
C ASP A 274 17.76 17.11 7.36
N GLN A 275 16.62 16.93 8.03
CA GLN A 275 15.77 15.74 8.03
C GLN A 275 15.51 15.10 6.66
N ASN A 276 15.58 15.86 5.57
CA ASN A 276 15.36 15.39 4.19
C ASN A 276 16.64 14.95 3.45
N LEU A 277 17.82 15.02 4.08
CA LEU A 277 19.02 14.36 3.55
C LEU A 277 18.79 12.85 3.53
N ILE A 278 19.35 12.18 2.53
CA ILE A 278 19.15 10.74 2.33
C ILE A 278 20.45 9.96 2.58
N ASN A 279 20.35 8.74 3.09
CA ASN A 279 21.46 7.79 3.13
C ASN A 279 21.62 7.05 1.79
N ASN A 280 22.58 6.13 1.70
CA ASN A 280 22.83 5.34 0.48
C ASN A 280 21.69 4.38 0.11
N LEU A 281 20.80 4.08 1.07
CA LEU A 281 19.61 3.25 0.88
C LEU A 281 18.40 4.06 0.40
N GLY A 282 18.51 5.39 0.37
CA GLY A 282 17.45 6.30 -0.06
C GLY A 282 16.48 6.71 1.05
N TYR A 283 16.72 6.31 2.30
CA TYR A 283 15.95 6.77 3.45
C TYR A 283 16.41 8.15 3.88
N THR A 284 15.44 9.01 4.20
CA THR A 284 15.68 10.31 4.82
C THR A 284 16.22 10.16 6.24
N ALA A 285 16.95 11.18 6.73
CA ALA A 285 17.38 11.23 8.12
C ALA A 285 16.20 11.08 9.09
N LEU A 286 15.05 11.70 8.77
CA LEU A 286 13.83 11.53 9.55
C LEU A 286 13.35 10.07 9.60
N GLU A 287 13.33 9.37 8.46
CA GLU A 287 12.94 7.96 8.42
C GLU A 287 13.92 7.09 9.23
N VAL A 288 15.22 7.35 9.14
CA VAL A 288 16.22 6.64 9.95
C VAL A 288 16.01 6.88 11.45
N TYR A 289 15.73 8.12 11.85
CA TYR A 289 15.39 8.43 13.24
C TYR A 289 14.13 7.68 13.70
N LEU A 290 13.03 7.76 12.95
CA LEU A 290 11.77 7.10 13.30
C LEU A 290 11.90 5.57 13.39
N ASN A 291 12.66 4.96 12.47
CA ASN A 291 12.95 3.52 12.51
C ASN A 291 13.81 3.15 13.73
N SER A 292 14.75 4.01 14.15
CA SER A 292 15.55 3.79 15.37
C SER A 292 14.71 3.79 16.66
N LEU A 293 13.63 4.58 16.71
CA LEU A 293 12.66 4.53 17.81
C LEU A 293 11.92 3.19 17.88
N MET A 294 11.84 2.49 16.74
CA MET A 294 11.30 1.14 16.61
C MET A 294 12.38 0.06 16.73
N GLY A 295 13.58 0.41 17.21
CA GLY A 295 14.67 -0.55 17.42
C GLY A 295 15.35 -1.05 16.15
N GLU A 296 15.05 -0.45 14.99
CA GLU A 296 15.74 -0.76 13.74
C GLU A 296 17.04 0.04 13.63
N GLN A 297 18.02 -0.53 12.94
CA GLN A 297 19.29 0.14 12.65
C GLN A 297 19.45 0.23 11.14
N LEU A 298 19.50 1.45 10.62
CA LEU A 298 19.74 1.75 9.21
C LEU A 298 21.07 2.48 9.06
N GLU A 299 21.60 2.50 7.84
CA GLU A 299 22.87 3.16 7.54
C GLU A 299 22.78 4.70 7.64
N ASP A 300 23.87 5.31 8.09
CA ASP A 300 24.09 6.76 8.05
C ASP A 300 24.67 7.21 6.70
N GLY A 301 25.36 8.35 6.67
CA GLY A 301 25.99 8.90 5.46
C GLY A 301 25.04 9.80 4.69
N PHE A 302 24.31 10.64 5.43
CA PHE A 302 23.32 11.55 4.88
C PHE A 302 23.93 12.55 3.90
N HIS A 303 23.29 12.67 2.74
CA HIS A 303 23.71 13.57 1.68
C HIS A 303 22.50 14.16 0.96
N VAL A 304 22.75 15.25 0.23
CA VAL A 304 21.68 15.98 -0.47
C VAL A 304 21.06 15.08 -1.53
N ASN A 305 19.74 14.92 -1.47
CA ASN A 305 19.00 14.20 -2.50
C ASN A 305 19.17 14.89 -3.86
N SER A 306 19.33 14.11 -4.92
CA SER A 306 19.38 14.61 -6.31
C SER A 306 18.05 15.22 -6.78
N ILE A 307 16.96 15.00 -6.03
CA ILE A 307 15.65 15.63 -6.26
C ILE A 307 15.73 17.09 -5.79
N LYS A 308 16.03 17.99 -6.72
CA LYS A 308 15.88 19.44 -6.50
C LYS A 308 14.41 19.72 -6.17
N THR A 309 14.17 20.48 -5.11
CA THR A 309 12.84 20.98 -4.70
C THR A 309 12.03 21.40 -5.92
N ILE A 310 10.76 20.98 -6.02
CA ILE A 310 9.86 21.49 -7.06
C ILE A 310 9.66 22.98 -6.80
N GLU A 311 10.47 23.80 -7.46
CA GLU A 311 10.36 25.24 -7.40
C GLU A 311 9.07 25.69 -8.11
N ASN A 312 8.47 26.75 -7.57
CA ASN A 312 7.20 27.32 -8.00
C ASN A 312 7.09 27.40 -9.53
N ALA A 313 5.93 27.03 -10.07
CA ALA A 313 5.69 27.18 -11.50
C ALA A 313 5.77 28.68 -11.86
N PRO A 314 6.54 29.07 -12.89
CA PRO A 314 6.68 30.48 -13.25
C PRO A 314 5.32 31.06 -13.62
N ALA A 315 5.07 32.30 -13.19
CA ALA A 315 3.94 33.07 -13.69
C ALA A 315 4.27 33.44 -15.14
N VAL A 316 3.34 33.13 -16.05
CA VAL A 316 3.50 33.41 -17.48
C VAL A 316 2.26 34.15 -17.96
N SER A 317 2.45 35.23 -18.71
CA SER A 317 1.37 35.92 -19.41
C SER A 317 1.84 36.42 -20.78
N TYR A 318 0.90 36.60 -21.69
CA TYR A 318 1.18 37.11 -23.04
C TYR A 318 0.51 38.47 -23.23
N ASP A 319 1.31 39.47 -23.56
CA ASP A 319 0.85 40.80 -23.92
C ASP A 319 0.68 40.87 -25.44
N LYS A 320 -0.57 40.80 -25.88
CA LYS A 320 -0.94 40.82 -27.30
C LYS A 320 -0.60 42.15 -27.98
N ALA A 321 -0.70 43.27 -27.27
CA ALA A 321 -0.47 44.58 -27.87
C ALA A 321 1.02 44.82 -28.16
N ALA A 322 1.90 44.28 -27.29
CA ALA A 322 3.35 44.41 -27.43
C ALA A 322 4.02 43.22 -28.15
N ASP A 323 3.30 42.12 -28.41
CA ASP A 323 3.85 40.83 -28.89
C ASP A 323 4.98 40.30 -27.98
N MET A 324 4.74 40.37 -26.66
CA MET A 324 5.72 40.03 -25.62
C MET A 324 5.19 38.94 -24.68
N LEU A 325 6.01 37.92 -24.44
CA LEU A 325 5.82 37.00 -23.33
C LEU A 325 6.39 37.62 -22.05
N ARG A 326 5.63 37.59 -20.96
CA ARG A 326 6.05 38.02 -19.63
C ARG A 326 6.20 36.81 -18.72
N VAL A 327 7.31 36.76 -17.99
CA VAL A 327 7.62 35.68 -17.04
C VAL A 327 8.09 36.24 -15.69
N SER A 328 7.88 35.49 -14.62
CA SER A 328 8.44 35.79 -13.28
C SER A 328 9.96 35.58 -13.19
N ASP A 329 10.60 36.14 -12.16
CA ASP A 329 12.07 36.07 -11.96
C ASP A 329 12.62 34.65 -11.99
N ASN A 330 11.91 33.69 -11.40
CA ASN A 330 12.33 32.30 -11.35
C ASN A 330 12.39 31.60 -12.72
N ALA A 331 11.81 32.20 -13.78
CA ALA A 331 11.96 31.67 -15.14
C ALA A 331 13.30 32.06 -15.80
N ILE A 332 14.02 33.06 -15.26
CA ILE A 332 15.30 33.51 -15.84
C ILE A 332 16.34 32.39 -15.71
N GLY A 333 17.05 32.11 -16.81
CA GLY A 333 17.98 30.99 -16.94
C GLY A 333 17.33 29.70 -17.43
N SER A 334 16.00 29.58 -17.39
CA SER A 334 15.27 28.42 -17.93
C SER A 334 15.18 28.44 -19.46
N LEU A 335 14.79 27.32 -20.04
CA LEU A 335 14.66 27.13 -21.48
C LEU A 335 13.22 27.37 -21.93
N LEU A 336 13.02 28.32 -22.85
CA LEU A 336 11.76 28.53 -23.57
C LEU A 336 11.81 27.74 -24.87
N LYS A 337 10.80 26.90 -25.10
CA LYS A 337 10.56 26.17 -26.35
C LYS A 337 9.21 26.58 -26.92
N ILE A 338 9.15 26.83 -28.22
CA ILE A 338 7.95 27.25 -28.93
C ILE A 338 7.63 26.17 -29.95
N TYR A 339 6.39 25.70 -29.97
CA TYR A 339 5.92 24.63 -30.84
C TYR A 339 4.71 25.07 -31.66
N SER A 340 4.57 24.54 -32.87
CA SER A 340 3.31 24.59 -33.60
C SER A 340 2.26 23.71 -32.92
N THR A 341 0.99 23.89 -33.30
CA THR A 341 -0.13 23.14 -32.70
C THR A 341 -0.13 21.65 -33.04
N ASP A 342 0.62 21.21 -34.04
CA ASP A 342 0.89 19.81 -34.39
C ASP A 342 2.15 19.26 -33.71
N GLY A 343 2.80 20.03 -32.83
CA GLY A 343 3.91 19.57 -31.98
C GLY A 343 5.32 19.75 -32.54
N ARG A 344 5.51 20.40 -33.70
CA ARG A 344 6.85 20.68 -34.25
C ARG A 344 7.52 21.83 -33.50
N LEU A 345 8.80 21.70 -33.15
CA LEU A 345 9.58 22.78 -32.53
C LEU A 345 9.85 23.90 -33.54
N LEU A 346 9.42 25.12 -33.21
CA LEU A 346 9.60 26.32 -34.02
C LEU A 346 10.80 27.15 -33.58
N SER A 347 11.06 27.23 -32.26
CA SER A 347 12.17 28.00 -31.68
C SER A 347 12.50 27.47 -30.30
N SER A 348 13.76 27.61 -29.89
CA SER A 348 14.20 27.40 -28.52
C SER A 348 15.23 28.44 -28.12
N GLU A 349 15.08 29.04 -26.95
CA GLU A 349 16.04 30.01 -26.42
C GLU A 349 16.06 30.00 -24.89
N GLN A 350 17.19 30.40 -24.31
CA GLN A 350 17.28 30.61 -22.88
C GLN A 350 16.62 31.93 -22.51
N ILE A 351 15.84 31.94 -21.44
CA ILE A 351 15.20 33.14 -20.91
C ILE A 351 16.25 33.99 -20.20
N THR A 352 16.57 35.16 -20.74
CA THR A 352 17.56 36.08 -20.15
C THR A 352 16.93 37.29 -19.47
N SER A 353 15.62 37.50 -19.65
CA SER A 353 14.88 38.59 -19.00
C SER A 353 13.40 38.26 -18.84
N LYS A 354 12.67 39.06 -18.03
CA LYS A 354 11.23 38.90 -17.80
C LYS A 354 10.35 39.13 -19.02
N ALA A 355 10.90 39.70 -20.10
CA ALA A 355 10.13 40.10 -21.27
C ALA A 355 10.79 39.55 -22.53
N ILE A 356 10.13 38.59 -23.19
CA ILE A 356 10.65 37.93 -24.38
C ILE A 356 9.80 38.33 -25.58
N SER A 357 10.44 38.88 -26.62
CA SER A 357 9.73 39.21 -27.86
C SER A 357 9.40 37.93 -28.63
N LEU A 358 8.11 37.80 -28.99
CA LEU A 358 7.65 36.69 -29.82
C LEU A 358 7.54 37.08 -31.30
N SER A 359 8.00 38.27 -31.69
CA SER A 359 7.91 38.81 -33.07
C SER A 359 8.44 37.86 -34.16
N LYS A 360 9.45 37.04 -33.84
CA LYS A 360 9.99 36.01 -34.75
C LYS A 360 9.05 34.83 -35.03
N VAL A 361 8.04 34.61 -34.18
CA VAL A 361 7.07 33.51 -34.33
C VAL A 361 5.97 33.94 -35.30
N LYS A 362 5.97 33.34 -36.50
CA LYS A 362 5.04 33.69 -37.59
C LYS A 362 3.65 33.06 -37.43
N ASN A 363 3.54 31.96 -36.69
CA ASN A 363 2.27 31.25 -36.49
C ASN A 363 1.29 32.08 -35.67
N SER A 364 0.02 32.14 -36.10
CA SER A 364 -1.04 32.85 -35.37
C SER A 364 -1.46 32.14 -34.07
N ILE A 365 -1.26 30.83 -34.00
CA ILE A 365 -1.49 30.00 -32.81
C ILE A 365 -0.31 29.06 -32.63
N PHE A 366 0.24 28.99 -31.42
CA PHE A 366 1.36 28.12 -31.07
C PHE A 366 1.32 27.78 -29.58
N LEU A 367 2.13 26.81 -29.18
CA LEU A 367 2.35 26.42 -27.79
C LEU A 367 3.72 26.94 -27.35
N ILE A 368 3.82 27.36 -26.10
CA ILE A 368 5.11 27.57 -25.44
C ILE A 368 5.25 26.55 -24.32
N ARG A 369 6.49 26.14 -24.07
CA ARG A 369 6.92 25.38 -22.91
C ARG A 369 8.10 26.07 -22.28
N ILE A 370 8.04 26.31 -20.98
CA ILE A 370 9.18 26.76 -20.18
C ILE A 370 9.58 25.58 -19.29
N ASP A 371 10.82 25.12 -19.42
CA ASP A 371 11.40 24.05 -18.61
C ASP A 371 12.81 24.40 -18.13
N GLY A 372 13.16 24.00 -16.91
CA GLY A 372 14.45 24.29 -16.29
C GLY A 372 14.65 23.46 -15.03
N GLU A 373 15.91 23.31 -14.58
CA GLU A 373 16.28 22.50 -13.41
C GLU A 373 15.71 23.01 -12.08
N LYS A 374 15.23 24.25 -12.07
CA LYS A 374 14.80 25.01 -10.89
C LYS A 374 13.37 25.54 -11.03
N ILE A 375 12.52 24.93 -11.85
CA ILE A 375 11.11 25.33 -11.94
C ILE A 375 10.22 24.15 -12.29
N ALA A 376 8.99 24.15 -11.80
CA ALA A 376 7.93 23.32 -12.36
C ALA A 376 7.66 23.77 -13.81
N PRO A 377 7.72 22.86 -14.81
CA PRO A 377 7.49 23.23 -16.20
C PRO A 377 6.12 23.86 -16.44
N ARG A 378 6.06 24.85 -17.34
CA ARG A 378 4.80 25.52 -17.74
C ARG A 378 4.57 25.42 -19.22
N VAL A 379 3.33 25.12 -19.59
CA VAL A 379 2.88 25.11 -20.99
C VAL A 379 1.71 26.07 -21.15
N MET A 380 1.73 26.89 -22.21
CA MET A 380 0.65 27.82 -22.52
C MET A 380 0.39 27.82 -24.03
N LYS A 381 -0.89 27.86 -24.41
CA LYS A 381 -1.31 28.13 -25.79
C LYS A 381 -1.44 29.63 -25.99
N ILE A 382 -0.76 30.17 -27.00
CA ILE A 382 -0.79 31.59 -27.35
C ILE A 382 -1.49 31.76 -28.68
N ARG A 383 -2.34 32.78 -28.76
CA ARG A 383 -2.98 33.26 -29.99
C ARG A 383 -2.59 34.72 -30.19
N LYS A 384 -1.86 34.99 -31.28
CA LYS A 384 -1.45 36.34 -31.67
C LYS A 384 -2.60 37.21 -32.17
#